data_AF-A0A5J4NFY0-F1
#
_entry.id   AF-A0A5J4NFY0-F1
#
_cell.length_a   1.000
_cell.length_b   1.000
_cell.length_c   1.000
_cell.angle_alpha   90.00
_cell.angle_beta   90.00
_cell.angle_gamma   90.00
#
_symmetry.space_group_name_H-M   'P 1'
#
loop_
_entity.id
_entity.type
_entity.pdbx_description
1 polymer ?
#
loop_
_entity_poly.entity_id
_entity_poly.type
_entity_poly.pdbx_seq_one_letter_code
_entity_poly.pdbx_strand_id
1 'polypeptide(L)'
;MKYTHFFSLKLRHVTGSTLIVQQNGTKYMKAREHNMSSHFEKPIELCYNNSRVTQIRMHNLDSTWSVNLKRALISQMQISTESSELLFYTTESDVSGECLTEYIPVKSESGIITLVKRKYTAGCSNKIRIDSVLPAYEFQPPTHSSKLPFLDGTSSCEVQIASNKTILQSDCDETLYIRSTTLQPEQWRTVVKTTTQLKLVGFTEPRLSKLDEANAVPSSLKFEYSNVFKDRETKPVEELQIMFRKIYSVEQSVDTEEFYKLTKQLRSLNKDQLNYLVASLLEANSTEVRARVVDILSAAGTELTLEFMFDNSKTLGMRPLDKLKALRAVKNPSLKVLSILQ
;
A
#
# COMPACT_ATOMS: atom_id res chain seq x y z
N MET A 1 -20.48 -21.63 -23.20
CA MET A 1 -19.42 -20.66 -23.56
C MET A 1 -19.81 -19.29 -23.01
N LYS A 2 -19.12 -18.78 -21.98
CA LYS A 2 -19.29 -17.39 -21.53
C LYS A 2 -18.35 -16.53 -22.37
N TYR A 3 -18.88 -15.65 -23.21
CA TYR A 3 -18.08 -14.67 -23.94
C TYR A 3 -17.50 -13.67 -22.94
N THR A 4 -16.18 -13.72 -22.74
CA THR A 4 -15.46 -12.77 -21.91
C THR A 4 -15.03 -11.59 -22.79
N HIS A 5 -15.70 -10.45 -22.67
CA HIS A 5 -15.33 -9.24 -23.40
C HIS A 5 -14.20 -8.52 -22.64
N PHE A 6 -13.02 -8.47 -23.25
CA PHE A 6 -11.89 -7.69 -22.77
C PHE A 6 -11.90 -6.32 -23.46
N PHE A 7 -11.92 -5.26 -22.66
CA PHE A 7 -11.81 -3.88 -23.14
C PHE A 7 -10.41 -3.34 -22.88
N SER A 8 -9.86 -2.58 -23.83
CA SER A 8 -8.56 -1.91 -23.69
C SER A 8 -8.77 -0.46 -23.27
N LEU A 9 -8.23 -0.08 -22.11
CA LEU A 9 -8.22 1.30 -21.62
C LEU A 9 -6.83 1.89 -21.78
N LYS A 10 -6.72 3.04 -22.48
CA LYS A 10 -5.50 3.86 -22.55
C LYS A 10 -5.73 5.20 -21.86
N LEU A 11 -4.96 5.48 -20.82
CA LEU A 11 -5.03 6.73 -20.06
C LEU A 11 -4.14 7.78 -20.75
N ARG A 12 -4.74 8.81 -21.37
CA ARG A 12 -3.99 9.81 -22.16
C ARG A 12 -3.58 11.06 -21.39
N HIS A 13 -4.26 11.40 -20.30
CA HIS A 13 -3.94 12.55 -19.46
C HIS A 13 -4.17 12.22 -17.99
N VAL A 14 -3.09 12.14 -17.22
CA VAL A 14 -3.11 12.12 -15.75
C VAL A 14 -2.45 13.42 -15.30
N THR A 15 -3.24 14.39 -14.89
CA THR A 15 -2.73 15.63 -14.27
C THR A 15 -2.52 15.38 -12.77
N GLY A 16 -1.41 15.88 -12.24
CA GLY A 16 -0.80 15.41 -10.99
C GLY A 16 -1.71 15.28 -9.76
N SER A 17 -1.36 14.35 -8.89
CA SER A 17 -1.96 14.19 -7.56
C SER A 17 -1.29 15.13 -6.56
N THR A 18 -2.07 16.01 -5.92
CA THR A 18 -1.61 16.82 -4.80
C THR A 18 -2.09 16.19 -3.50
N LEU A 19 -1.17 15.59 -2.75
CA LEU A 19 -1.44 15.12 -1.39
C LEU A 19 -1.41 16.33 -0.45
N ILE A 20 -2.59 16.85 -0.09
CA ILE A 20 -2.71 17.91 0.92
C ILE A 20 -2.80 17.23 2.28
N VAL A 21 -1.65 17.11 2.96
CA VAL A 21 -1.62 16.77 4.38
C VAL A 21 -1.76 18.07 5.16
N GLN A 22 -2.95 18.35 5.68
CA GLN A 22 -3.12 19.45 6.64
C GLN A 22 -2.67 18.95 8.03
N GLN A 23 -1.47 19.36 8.43
CA GLN A 23 -1.07 19.49 9.83
C GLN A 23 -0.97 20.98 10.17
N ASN A 24 -1.27 21.36 11.40
CA ASN A 24 -1.14 22.73 11.94
C ASN A 24 0.29 23.27 11.81
N GLY A 25 0.67 23.72 10.61
CA GLY A 25 2.04 24.07 10.23
C GLY A 25 2.43 23.35 8.94
N THR A 26 2.15 24.01 7.82
CA THR A 26 2.21 23.51 6.44
C THR A 26 3.59 22.96 6.05
N LYS A 27 3.66 21.66 5.74
CA LYS A 27 4.71 21.06 4.89
C LYS A 27 4.04 20.33 3.72
N TYR A 28 4.24 20.86 2.52
CA TYR A 28 3.81 20.24 1.27
C TYR A 28 4.81 19.14 0.88
N MET A 29 4.37 17.88 0.83
CA MET A 29 5.15 16.86 0.11
C MET A 29 4.79 16.91 -1.37
N LYS A 30 5.73 17.39 -2.19
CA LYS A 30 5.62 17.29 -3.64
C LYS A 30 5.80 15.82 -4.04
N ALA A 31 4.80 15.21 -4.66
CA ALA A 31 4.95 13.89 -5.24
C ALA A 31 6.09 13.92 -6.27
N ARG A 32 7.01 12.94 -6.20
CA ARG A 32 8.05 12.75 -7.22
C ARG A 32 7.34 12.45 -8.54
N GLU A 33 7.54 13.32 -9.54
CA GLU A 33 7.30 12.99 -10.94
C GLU A 33 8.30 11.89 -11.33
N HIS A 34 7.96 10.63 -11.05
CA HIS A 34 8.62 9.52 -11.71
C HIS A 34 8.32 9.62 -13.21
N ASN A 35 9.15 8.99 -14.05
CA ASN A 35 9.01 8.99 -15.51
C ASN A 35 7.69 8.26 -15.90
N MET A 36 6.58 8.99 -15.78
CA MET A 36 5.24 8.44 -15.55
C MET A 36 4.59 8.01 -16.87
N SER A 37 4.95 8.67 -17.98
CA SER A 37 4.25 8.55 -19.26
C SER A 37 4.26 7.13 -19.82
N SER A 38 5.41 6.44 -19.79
CA SER A 38 5.57 5.14 -20.46
C SER A 38 4.70 4.02 -19.85
N HIS A 39 4.39 4.10 -18.56
CA HIS A 39 3.51 3.15 -17.87
C HIS A 39 2.03 3.38 -18.21
N PHE A 40 1.59 4.64 -18.35
CA PHE A 40 0.19 4.96 -18.66
C PHE A 40 -0.15 4.82 -20.14
N GLU A 41 0.86 4.79 -21.02
CA GLU A 41 0.67 4.52 -22.43
C GLU A 41 0.37 3.04 -22.74
N LYS A 42 0.79 2.13 -21.85
CA LYS A 42 0.55 0.69 -21.97
C LYS A 42 -0.92 0.35 -21.68
N PRO A 43 -1.58 -0.43 -22.56
CA PRO A 43 -2.99 -0.77 -22.40
C PRO A 43 -3.24 -1.66 -21.18
N ILE A 44 -4.49 -1.65 -20.71
CA ILE A 44 -4.98 -2.53 -19.65
C ILE A 44 -6.18 -3.26 -20.23
N GLU A 45 -6.24 -4.57 -20.04
CA GLU A 45 -7.42 -5.34 -20.40
C GLU A 45 -8.29 -5.59 -19.17
N LEU A 46 -9.58 -5.36 -19.28
CA LEU A 46 -10.54 -5.57 -18.20
C LEU A 46 -11.66 -6.49 -18.65
N CYS A 47 -11.96 -7.49 -17.81
CA CYS A 47 -13.16 -8.31 -17.92
C CYS A 47 -14.28 -7.61 -17.14
N TYR A 48 -15.23 -7.04 -17.87
CA TYR A 48 -16.35 -6.29 -17.33
C TYR A 48 -17.65 -7.03 -17.58
N ASN A 49 -18.31 -7.46 -16.51
CA ASN A 49 -19.55 -8.22 -16.56
C ASN A 49 -20.53 -7.67 -15.54
N ASN A 50 -21.78 -7.43 -15.95
CA ASN A 50 -22.84 -6.88 -15.09
C ASN A 50 -22.39 -5.65 -14.30
N SER A 51 -21.72 -4.73 -14.99
CA SER A 51 -21.17 -3.49 -14.42
C SER A 51 -20.06 -3.65 -13.36
N ARG A 52 -19.52 -4.86 -13.22
CA ARG A 52 -18.43 -5.20 -12.30
C ARG A 52 -17.21 -5.69 -13.06
N VAL A 53 -16.04 -5.31 -12.57
CA VAL A 53 -14.76 -5.82 -13.07
C VAL A 53 -14.43 -7.09 -12.29
N THR A 54 -14.31 -8.21 -12.99
CA THR A 54 -13.99 -9.51 -12.34
C THR A 54 -12.51 -9.86 -12.46
N GLN A 55 -11.84 -9.35 -13.49
CA GLN A 55 -10.42 -9.63 -13.75
C GLN A 55 -9.81 -8.48 -14.55
N ILE A 56 -8.53 -8.21 -14.30
CA ILE A 56 -7.72 -7.30 -15.10
C ILE A 56 -6.48 -8.02 -15.64
N ARG A 57 -5.92 -7.55 -16.75
CA ARG A 57 -4.58 -7.91 -17.22
C ARG A 57 -3.76 -6.66 -17.44
N MET A 58 -2.58 -6.65 -16.84
CA MET A 58 -1.65 -5.53 -16.84
C MET A 58 -0.38 -5.93 -17.59
N HIS A 59 0.36 -4.96 -18.11
CA HIS A 59 1.64 -5.24 -18.75
C HIS A 59 2.66 -5.66 -17.69
N ASN A 60 3.43 -6.72 -17.94
CA ASN A 60 4.50 -7.21 -17.05
C ASN A 60 5.59 -6.17 -16.71
N LEU A 61 5.75 -5.12 -17.53
CA LEU A 61 6.69 -4.02 -17.34
C LEU A 61 6.07 -2.84 -16.59
N ASP A 62 4.85 -2.97 -16.05
CA ASP A 62 4.27 -1.96 -15.19
C ASP A 62 4.77 -2.09 -13.75
N SER A 63 5.23 -0.97 -13.19
CA SER A 63 5.61 -0.91 -11.78
C SER A 63 4.38 -1.14 -10.89
N THR A 64 4.55 -1.75 -9.70
CA THR A 64 3.45 -1.97 -8.75
C THR A 64 2.69 -0.68 -8.43
N TRP A 65 3.40 0.45 -8.32
CA TRP A 65 2.79 1.76 -8.14
C TRP A 65 1.85 2.13 -9.30
N SER A 66 2.32 2.01 -10.55
CA SER A 66 1.50 2.33 -11.73
C SER A 66 0.30 1.39 -11.87
N VAL A 67 0.48 0.10 -11.56
CA VAL A 67 -0.61 -0.87 -11.54
C VAL A 67 -1.66 -0.49 -10.50
N ASN A 68 -1.26 -0.12 -9.28
CA ASN A 68 -2.20 0.30 -8.24
C ASN A 68 -2.96 1.58 -8.59
N LEU A 69 -2.31 2.55 -9.26
CA LEU A 69 -3.02 3.74 -9.74
C LEU A 69 -4.06 3.37 -10.81
N LYS A 70 -3.68 2.51 -11.76
CA LYS A 70 -4.61 1.97 -12.77
C LYS A 70 -5.79 1.23 -12.14
N ARG A 71 -5.55 0.39 -11.12
CA ARG A 71 -6.59 -0.28 -10.33
C ARG A 71 -7.53 0.72 -9.65
N ALA A 72 -6.99 1.78 -9.06
CA ALA A 72 -7.78 2.82 -8.40
C ALA A 72 -8.73 3.55 -9.37
N LEU A 73 -8.24 3.88 -10.57
CA LEU A 73 -9.06 4.51 -11.62
C LEU A 73 -10.17 3.56 -12.10
N ILE A 74 -9.85 2.29 -12.35
CA ILE A 74 -10.83 1.29 -12.77
C ILE A 74 -11.88 1.01 -11.67
N SER A 75 -11.48 1.08 -10.40
CA SER A 75 -12.39 0.88 -9.25
C SER A 75 -13.54 1.90 -9.21
N GLN A 76 -13.32 3.11 -9.74
CA GLN A 76 -14.34 4.16 -9.86
C GLN A 76 -15.36 3.88 -10.96
N MET A 77 -15.02 3.01 -11.90
CA MET A 77 -15.92 2.58 -12.98
C MET A 77 -16.80 1.39 -12.58
N GLN A 78 -16.56 0.77 -11.42
CA GLN A 78 -17.45 -0.28 -10.91
C GLN A 78 -18.70 0.34 -10.31
N ILE A 79 -19.86 -0.10 -10.82
CA ILE A 79 -21.17 0.28 -10.32
C ILE A 79 -22.04 -0.97 -10.13
N SER A 80 -22.95 -0.94 -9.16
CA SER A 80 -24.08 -1.87 -9.12
C SER A 80 -25.36 -1.10 -9.41
N THR A 81 -26.24 -1.66 -10.24
CA THR A 81 -27.54 -1.06 -10.58
C THR A 81 -28.67 -2.03 -10.21
N GLU A 82 -28.56 -2.69 -9.06
CA GLU A 82 -29.56 -3.63 -8.57
C GLU A 82 -30.91 -2.96 -8.30
N SER A 83 -30.90 -1.69 -7.90
CA SER A 83 -32.09 -0.85 -7.80
C SER A 83 -31.78 0.57 -8.29
N SER A 84 -32.68 1.14 -9.09
CA SER A 84 -32.63 2.52 -9.57
C SER A 84 -33.51 3.47 -8.75
N GLU A 85 -34.32 2.94 -7.84
CA GLU A 85 -35.33 3.71 -7.09
C GLU A 85 -35.10 3.67 -5.58
N LEU A 86 -34.57 2.55 -5.08
CA LEU A 86 -34.37 2.32 -3.66
C LEU A 86 -32.89 2.26 -3.33
N LEU A 87 -32.55 2.75 -2.15
CA LEU A 87 -31.25 2.50 -1.56
C LEU A 87 -31.06 0.99 -1.36
N PHE A 88 -29.86 0.51 -1.66
CA PHE A 88 -29.46 -0.86 -1.42
C PHE A 88 -27.99 -0.95 -1.01
N TYR A 89 -27.65 -2.08 -0.38
CA TYR A 89 -26.30 -2.39 0.04
C TYR A 89 -25.77 -3.60 -0.74
N THR A 90 -24.50 -3.53 -1.12
CA THR A 90 -23.78 -4.67 -1.70
C THR A 90 -22.35 -4.68 -1.18
N THR A 91 -21.71 -5.84 -1.25
CA THR A 91 -20.25 -5.93 -1.13
C THR A 91 -19.61 -5.66 -2.50
N GLU A 92 -18.57 -4.81 -2.52
CA GLU A 92 -17.73 -4.59 -3.68
C GLU A 92 -16.29 -4.98 -3.39
N SER A 93 -15.63 -5.62 -4.36
CA SER A 93 -14.19 -5.87 -4.33
C SER A 93 -13.50 -4.93 -5.32
N ASP A 94 -12.59 -4.09 -4.82
CA ASP A 94 -11.86 -3.09 -5.60
C ASP A 94 -10.48 -2.78 -4.98
N VAL A 95 -9.86 -1.65 -5.34
CA VAL A 95 -8.56 -1.23 -4.78
C VAL A 95 -8.56 -1.10 -3.25
N SER A 96 -9.71 -0.82 -2.64
CA SER A 96 -9.88 -0.73 -1.19
C SER A 96 -10.12 -2.09 -0.53
N GLY A 97 -9.97 -3.20 -1.24
CA GLY A 97 -10.28 -4.54 -0.72
C GLY A 97 -11.76 -4.88 -0.93
N GLU A 98 -12.38 -5.52 0.04
CA GLU A 98 -13.81 -5.84 0.02
C GLU A 98 -14.55 -4.90 0.98
N CYS A 99 -15.51 -4.15 0.46
CA CYS A 99 -16.16 -3.06 1.18
C CYS A 99 -17.67 -3.20 1.13
N LEU A 100 -18.33 -2.95 2.26
CA LEU A 100 -19.77 -2.71 2.29
C LEU A 100 -20.03 -1.37 1.63
N THR A 101 -20.81 -1.40 0.56
CA THR A 101 -21.06 -0.27 -0.33
C THR A 101 -22.55 0.00 -0.36
N GLU A 102 -22.89 1.23 -0.04
CA GLU A 102 -24.25 1.78 -0.07
C GLU A 102 -24.45 2.50 -1.41
N TYR A 103 -25.55 2.20 -2.10
CA TYR A 103 -25.96 2.87 -3.32
C TYR A 103 -27.25 3.64 -3.06
N ILE A 104 -27.22 4.95 -3.28
CA ILE A 104 -28.36 5.87 -3.07
C ILE A 104 -28.71 6.49 -4.42
N PRO A 105 -29.83 6.10 -5.05
CA PRO A 105 -30.36 6.83 -6.20
C PRO A 105 -30.81 8.23 -5.78
N VAL A 106 -30.32 9.28 -6.45
CA VAL A 106 -30.61 10.68 -6.05
C VAL A 106 -31.75 11.27 -6.87
N LYS A 107 -31.72 11.13 -8.20
CA LYS A 107 -32.76 11.54 -9.16
C LYS A 107 -32.35 11.12 -10.57
N SER A 108 -33.34 10.93 -11.44
CA SER A 108 -33.12 10.78 -12.88
C SER A 108 -33.70 11.99 -13.60
N GLU A 109 -32.84 12.77 -14.26
CA GLU A 109 -33.24 13.86 -15.14
C GLU A 109 -32.94 13.43 -16.57
N SER A 110 -33.94 13.54 -17.46
CA SER A 110 -33.78 13.38 -18.92
C SER A 110 -32.82 12.27 -19.38
N GLY A 111 -33.09 11.02 -18.99
CA GLY A 111 -32.30 9.85 -19.45
C GLY A 111 -30.89 9.73 -18.83
N ILE A 112 -30.59 10.52 -17.80
CA ILE A 112 -29.39 10.37 -16.97
C ILE A 112 -29.84 9.91 -15.58
N ILE A 113 -29.14 8.92 -15.03
CA ILE A 113 -29.33 8.39 -13.69
C ILE A 113 -28.13 8.83 -12.85
N THR A 114 -28.40 9.51 -11.73
CA THR A 114 -27.38 9.89 -10.76
C THR A 114 -27.44 8.99 -9.54
N LEU A 115 -26.34 8.31 -9.25
CA LEU A 115 -26.17 7.43 -8.09
C LEU A 115 -25.09 7.98 -7.16
N VAL A 116 -25.37 8.03 -5.86
CA VAL A 116 -24.34 8.23 -4.85
C VAL A 116 -23.92 6.88 -4.30
N LYS A 117 -22.65 6.56 -4.49
CA LYS A 117 -21.97 5.36 -4.02
C LYS A 117 -21.15 5.71 -2.78
N ARG A 118 -21.51 5.18 -1.61
CA ARG A 118 -20.79 5.39 -0.36
C ARG A 118 -20.12 4.11 0.12
N LYS A 119 -18.83 4.21 0.46
CA LYS A 119 -18.02 3.13 1.03
C LYS A 119 -17.52 3.51 2.41
N TYR A 120 -17.63 2.58 3.35
CA TYR A 120 -17.04 2.70 4.68
C TYR A 120 -15.61 2.16 4.64
N THR A 121 -14.70 2.98 4.13
CA THR A 121 -13.40 2.49 3.68
C THR A 121 -12.51 2.00 4.82
N ALA A 122 -12.74 2.42 6.08
CA ALA A 122 -12.01 1.87 7.22
C ALA A 122 -12.58 0.53 7.75
N GLY A 123 -13.79 0.16 7.34
CA GLY A 123 -14.44 -1.11 7.67
C GLY A 123 -14.33 -2.18 6.57
N CYS A 124 -13.60 -1.89 5.49
CA CYS A 124 -13.33 -2.84 4.42
C CYS A 124 -12.41 -3.97 4.91
N SER A 125 -12.71 -5.20 4.52
CA SER A 125 -11.81 -6.32 4.72
C SER A 125 -10.73 -6.31 3.64
N ASN A 126 -9.57 -6.89 3.93
CA ASN A 126 -8.44 -6.95 2.99
C ASN A 126 -7.91 -5.59 2.48
N LYS A 127 -8.35 -4.47 3.07
CA LYS A 127 -7.89 -3.13 2.67
C LYS A 127 -6.48 -2.86 3.12
N ILE A 128 -6.11 -3.27 4.33
CA ILE A 128 -4.85 -2.87 4.97
C ILE A 128 -4.06 -4.10 5.41
N ARG A 129 -2.92 -4.35 4.75
CA ARG A 129 -1.84 -5.09 5.41
C ARG A 129 -1.16 -4.09 6.33
N ILE A 130 -1.68 -3.95 7.55
CA ILE A 130 -0.95 -3.15 8.54
C ILE A 130 0.25 -3.99 8.90
N ASP A 131 1.44 -3.50 8.55
CA ASP A 131 2.71 -3.98 9.08
C ASP A 131 2.82 -3.58 10.58
N SER A 132 1.81 -3.91 11.39
CA SER A 132 1.76 -3.63 12.83
C SER A 132 1.89 -4.89 13.64
N VAL A 133 2.51 -4.74 14.80
CA VAL A 133 2.61 -5.71 15.89
C VAL A 133 1.24 -6.08 16.50
N LEU A 134 0.14 -5.49 16.02
CA LEU A 134 -1.20 -5.83 16.47
C LEU A 134 -1.63 -7.17 15.85
N PRO A 135 -2.38 -7.99 16.61
CA PRO A 135 -2.65 -9.38 16.26
C PRO A 135 -3.23 -9.50 14.86
N ALA A 136 -2.84 -10.58 14.18
CA ALA A 136 -3.32 -11.00 12.87
C ALA A 136 -4.83 -10.77 12.79
N TYR A 137 -5.23 -9.72 12.09
CA TYR A 137 -6.63 -9.40 11.91
C TYR A 137 -7.21 -10.48 11.02
N GLU A 138 -8.08 -11.31 11.58
CA GLU A 138 -8.78 -12.37 10.85
C GLU A 138 -9.49 -11.79 9.61
N PHE A 139 -9.56 -12.59 8.55
CA PHE A 139 -10.41 -12.31 7.39
C PHE A 139 -11.87 -12.29 7.86
N GLN A 140 -12.37 -11.10 8.17
CA GLN A 140 -13.73 -10.89 8.65
C GLN A 140 -14.55 -10.12 7.61
N PRO A 141 -15.88 -10.30 7.57
CA PRO A 141 -16.73 -9.62 6.59
C PRO A 141 -16.64 -8.10 6.73
N PRO A 142 -16.85 -7.34 5.63
CA PRO A 142 -16.80 -5.89 5.68
C PRO A 142 -17.94 -5.30 6.53
N THR A 143 -17.66 -4.19 7.19
CA THR A 143 -18.62 -3.53 8.10
C THR A 143 -18.64 -2.01 7.89
N HIS A 144 -19.58 -1.31 8.52
CA HIS A 144 -19.72 0.15 8.44
C HIS A 144 -18.65 0.93 9.23
N SER A 145 -17.90 0.27 10.11
CA SER A 145 -16.94 0.95 11.00
C SER A 145 -15.60 0.23 11.00
N SER A 146 -14.52 0.95 11.30
CA SER A 146 -13.24 0.29 11.50
C SER A 146 -13.22 -0.46 12.81
N LYS A 147 -12.60 -1.63 12.82
CA LYS A 147 -12.24 -2.31 14.07
C LYS A 147 -10.94 -1.77 14.67
N LEU A 148 -10.21 -0.95 13.92
CA LEU A 148 -9.02 -0.27 14.41
C LEU A 148 -9.50 1.02 15.10
N PRO A 149 -9.34 1.15 16.43
CA PRO A 149 -9.88 2.30 17.17
C PRO A 149 -9.25 3.64 16.73
N PHE A 150 -8.10 3.58 16.07
CA PHE A 150 -7.34 4.73 15.60
C PHE A 150 -7.58 5.08 14.13
N LEU A 151 -8.33 4.28 13.38
CA LEU A 151 -8.55 4.50 11.96
C LEU A 151 -10.04 4.65 11.68
N ASP A 152 -10.39 5.65 10.89
CA ASP A 152 -11.75 5.83 10.40
C ASP A 152 -11.69 6.39 8.98
N GLY A 153 -12.72 6.16 8.17
CA GLY A 153 -12.67 6.61 6.79
C GLY A 153 -13.86 6.21 5.96
N THR A 154 -14.20 7.11 5.04
CA THR A 154 -15.35 7.01 4.15
C THR A 154 -15.00 7.55 2.78
N SER A 155 -15.57 6.93 1.75
CA SER A 155 -15.53 7.43 0.38
C SER A 155 -16.95 7.62 -0.13
N SER A 156 -17.21 8.75 -0.76
CA SER A 156 -18.48 9.07 -1.41
C SER A 156 -18.20 9.43 -2.86
N CYS A 157 -18.86 8.75 -3.78
CA CYS A 157 -18.75 8.97 -5.21
C CYS A 157 -20.11 9.31 -5.79
N GLU A 158 -20.23 10.43 -6.48
CA GLU A 158 -21.37 10.73 -7.34
C GLU A 158 -21.08 10.22 -8.75
N VAL A 159 -21.94 9.34 -9.26
CA VAL A 159 -21.77 8.72 -10.57
C VAL A 159 -22.98 9.03 -11.45
N GLN A 160 -22.72 9.59 -12.62
CA GLN A 160 -23.73 9.89 -13.63
C GLN A 160 -23.69 8.86 -14.75
N ILE A 161 -24.84 8.26 -15.05
CA ILE A 161 -24.97 7.13 -15.98
C ILE A 161 -26.02 7.48 -17.02
N ALA A 162 -25.70 7.33 -18.30
CA ALA A 162 -26.67 7.48 -19.39
C ALA A 162 -27.64 6.27 -19.45
N SER A 163 -28.80 6.43 -20.11
CA SER A 163 -29.78 5.35 -20.32
C SER A 163 -29.20 4.05 -20.89
N ASN A 164 -28.13 4.14 -21.68
CA ASN A 164 -27.43 2.96 -22.25
C ASN A 164 -26.43 2.32 -21.28
N LYS A 165 -26.47 2.67 -19.99
CA LYS A 165 -25.57 2.22 -18.92
C LYS A 165 -24.11 2.67 -19.06
N THR A 166 -23.84 3.67 -19.92
CA THR A 166 -22.51 4.28 -20.01
C THR A 166 -22.28 5.24 -18.84
N ILE A 167 -21.16 5.10 -18.15
CA ILE A 167 -20.72 6.05 -17.14
C ILE A 167 -20.24 7.32 -17.84
N LEU A 168 -20.90 8.45 -17.58
CA LEU A 168 -20.58 9.76 -18.12
C LEU A 168 -19.56 10.47 -17.23
N GLN A 169 -19.76 10.40 -15.92
CA GLN A 169 -18.93 11.08 -14.93
C GLN A 169 -18.92 10.32 -13.61
N SER A 170 -17.80 10.37 -12.90
CA SER A 170 -17.64 9.85 -11.55
C SER A 170 -16.76 10.80 -10.75
N ASP A 171 -17.32 11.45 -9.74
CA ASP A 171 -16.61 12.35 -8.83
C ASP A 171 -16.60 11.72 -7.44
N CYS A 172 -15.39 11.44 -6.93
CA CYS A 172 -15.19 10.72 -5.68
C CYS A 172 -14.37 11.54 -4.70
N ASP A 173 -14.86 11.63 -3.46
CA ASP A 173 -14.14 12.15 -2.31
C ASP A 173 -13.96 11.05 -1.26
N GLU A 174 -12.71 10.72 -0.94
CA GLU A 174 -12.34 9.86 0.18
C GLU A 174 -11.69 10.69 1.28
N THR A 175 -12.10 10.44 2.53
CA THR A 175 -11.46 11.00 3.72
C THR A 175 -11.07 9.86 4.66
N LEU A 176 -9.81 9.84 5.08
CA LEU A 176 -9.27 8.93 6.07
C LEU A 176 -8.80 9.73 7.29
N TYR A 177 -9.27 9.34 8.47
CA TYR A 177 -8.87 9.89 9.76
C TYR A 177 -7.96 8.89 10.47
N ILE A 178 -6.75 9.34 10.82
CA ILE A 178 -5.80 8.59 11.63
C ILE A 178 -5.65 9.32 12.96
N ARG A 179 -6.05 8.67 14.05
CA ARG A 179 -5.99 9.20 15.41
C ARG A 179 -4.79 8.60 16.14
N SER A 180 -4.08 9.38 16.96
CA SER A 180 -3.09 8.81 17.87
C SER A 180 -3.79 8.13 19.06
N THR A 181 -3.32 6.95 19.46
CA THR A 181 -3.81 6.26 20.67
C THR A 181 -3.10 6.72 21.95
N THR A 182 -2.00 7.47 21.83
CA THR A 182 -1.10 7.80 22.95
C THR A 182 -1.21 9.24 23.46
N LEU A 183 -1.93 10.11 22.76
CA LEU A 183 -2.08 11.53 23.10
C LEU A 183 -3.56 11.92 23.09
N GLN A 184 -3.92 12.96 23.86
CA GLN A 184 -5.30 13.42 24.07
C GLN A 184 -6.13 13.45 22.76
N PRO A 185 -7.42 13.06 22.81
CA PRO A 185 -8.26 12.72 21.63
C PRO A 185 -8.50 13.87 20.61
N GLU A 186 -8.11 15.08 20.93
CA GLU A 186 -8.40 16.30 20.18
C GLU A 186 -7.20 16.85 19.40
N GLN A 187 -5.94 16.50 19.74
CA GLN A 187 -4.78 17.30 19.29
C GLN A 187 -4.08 16.80 18.02
N TRP A 188 -4.19 15.52 17.65
CA TRP A 188 -3.49 14.99 16.47
C TRP A 188 -4.38 14.00 15.71
N ARG A 189 -5.21 14.54 14.82
CA ARG A 189 -5.92 13.78 13.78
C ARG A 189 -5.24 14.07 12.45
N THR A 190 -4.56 13.08 11.88
CA THR A 190 -4.10 13.20 10.49
C THR A 190 -5.29 12.91 9.60
N VAL A 191 -5.66 13.88 8.77
CA VAL A 191 -6.72 13.74 7.79
C VAL A 191 -6.09 13.62 6.41
N VAL A 192 -6.35 12.51 5.73
CA VAL A 192 -5.97 12.32 4.33
C VAL A 192 -7.22 12.46 3.50
N LYS A 193 -7.23 13.44 2.60
CA LYS A 193 -8.32 13.65 1.63
C LYS A 193 -7.83 13.31 0.23
N THR A 194 -8.61 12.52 -0.48
CA THR A 194 -8.36 12.14 -1.86
C THR A 194 -9.59 12.49 -2.68
N THR A 195 -9.40 13.35 -3.67
CA THR A 195 -10.46 13.70 -4.63
C THR A 195 -10.06 13.18 -6.00
N THR A 196 -11.01 12.61 -6.72
CA THR A 196 -10.81 12.07 -8.06
C THR A 196 -12.02 12.34 -8.93
N GLN A 197 -11.78 12.67 -10.19
CA GLN A 197 -12.82 12.97 -11.16
C GLN A 197 -12.52 12.22 -12.46
N LEU A 198 -13.48 11.46 -12.94
CA LEU A 198 -13.46 10.79 -14.23
C LEU A 198 -14.60 11.34 -15.07
N LYS A 199 -14.30 11.80 -16.28
CA LYS A 199 -15.27 12.34 -17.23
C LYS A 199 -15.10 11.69 -18.59
N LEU A 200 -16.20 11.27 -19.19
CA LEU A 200 -16.24 10.80 -20.57
C LEU A 200 -16.13 12.02 -21.50
N VAL A 201 -15.02 12.09 -22.24
CA VAL A 201 -14.76 13.21 -23.17
C VAL A 201 -15.32 12.93 -24.57
N GLY A 202 -15.50 11.66 -24.94
CA GLY A 202 -16.08 11.26 -26.21
C GLY A 202 -15.80 9.81 -26.56
N PHE A 203 -16.36 9.37 -27.69
CA PHE A 203 -16.11 8.05 -28.26
C PHE A 203 -15.17 8.18 -29.45
N THR A 204 -14.24 7.25 -29.59
CA THR A 204 -13.36 7.15 -30.75
C THR A 204 -13.46 5.75 -31.32
N GLU A 205 -13.26 5.61 -32.63
CA GLU A 205 -13.19 4.30 -33.29
C GLU A 205 -12.19 3.37 -32.57
N PRO A 206 -12.52 2.08 -32.41
CA PRO A 206 -11.70 1.14 -31.66
C PRO A 206 -10.36 0.94 -32.35
N ARG A 207 -9.30 1.53 -31.79
CA ARG A 207 -7.93 1.11 -32.10
C ARG A 207 -7.64 -0.12 -31.28
N LEU A 208 -7.63 -1.29 -31.92
CA LEU A 208 -7.24 -2.58 -31.34
C LEU A 208 -5.82 -2.49 -30.76
N SER A 209 -5.73 -2.05 -29.50
CA SER A 209 -4.51 -2.01 -28.71
C SER A 209 -4.60 -3.16 -27.72
N LYS A 210 -4.50 -4.39 -28.22
CA LYS A 210 -4.50 -5.58 -27.36
C LYS A 210 -3.16 -5.68 -26.65
N LEU A 211 -3.21 -6.15 -25.40
CA LEU A 211 -2.00 -6.51 -24.70
C LEU A 211 -1.49 -7.81 -25.32
N ASP A 212 -0.20 -7.88 -25.63
CA ASP A 212 0.41 -9.14 -26.05
C ASP A 212 0.29 -10.17 -24.93
N GLU A 213 -0.24 -11.36 -25.22
CA GLU A 213 -0.50 -12.40 -24.21
C GLU A 213 0.78 -12.77 -23.46
N ALA A 214 1.94 -12.75 -24.14
CA ALA A 214 3.23 -13.01 -23.52
C ALA A 214 3.61 -11.98 -22.44
N ASN A 215 3.07 -10.76 -22.54
CA ASN A 215 3.34 -9.64 -21.65
C ASN A 215 2.17 -9.33 -20.70
N ALA A 216 1.12 -10.14 -20.73
CA ALA A 216 -0.11 -9.93 -19.98
C ALA A 216 -0.12 -10.70 -18.66
N VAL A 217 -0.12 -9.98 -17.54
CA VAL A 217 -0.21 -10.58 -16.21
C VAL A 217 -1.65 -10.47 -15.68
N PRO A 218 -2.37 -11.59 -15.50
CA PRO A 218 -3.71 -11.58 -14.93
C PRO A 218 -3.67 -11.21 -13.43
N SER A 219 -4.60 -10.37 -13.00
CA SER A 219 -4.70 -9.92 -11.61
C SER A 219 -6.12 -9.50 -11.23
N SER A 220 -6.31 -9.14 -9.95
CA SER A 220 -7.54 -8.55 -9.41
C SER A 220 -7.42 -7.04 -9.26
N LEU A 221 -8.52 -6.36 -8.93
CA LEU A 221 -8.52 -4.93 -8.62
C LEU A 221 -7.96 -4.57 -7.24
N LYS A 222 -7.70 -5.55 -6.37
CA LYS A 222 -7.18 -5.31 -5.02
C LYS A 222 -5.81 -4.64 -5.06
N PHE A 223 -5.56 -3.72 -4.13
CA PHE A 223 -4.27 -3.06 -4.00
C PHE A 223 -3.16 -4.08 -3.75
N GLU A 224 -2.06 -3.92 -4.48
CA GLU A 224 -0.89 -4.77 -4.35
C GLU A 224 0.17 -4.09 -3.50
N TYR A 225 0.49 -4.71 -2.38
CA TYR A 225 1.54 -4.25 -1.50
C TYR A 225 2.89 -4.65 -2.09
N SER A 226 3.65 -3.68 -2.60
CA SER A 226 5.07 -3.93 -2.83
C SER A 226 5.76 -4.12 -1.49
N ASN A 227 6.80 -4.95 -1.44
CA ASN A 227 7.69 -4.96 -0.30
C ASN A 227 8.43 -3.61 -0.30
N VAL A 228 7.87 -2.60 0.37
CA VAL A 228 8.37 -1.20 0.39
C VAL A 228 9.85 -1.10 0.80
N PHE A 229 10.40 -2.15 1.43
CA PHE A 229 11.80 -2.26 1.79
C PHE A 229 12.71 -2.77 0.65
N LYS A 230 12.21 -3.52 -0.33
CA LYS A 230 13.03 -4.05 -1.44
C LYS A 230 13.23 -3.04 -2.59
N ASP A 231 12.30 -2.12 -2.77
CA ASP A 231 12.34 -1.13 -3.88
C ASP A 231 13.11 0.16 -3.53
N ARG A 232 13.75 0.23 -2.36
CA ARG A 232 14.55 1.39 -1.98
C ARG A 232 16.00 1.17 -2.38
N GLU A 233 16.58 2.19 -3.00
CA GLU A 233 18.01 2.27 -3.25
C GLU A 233 18.75 2.19 -1.92
N THR A 234 19.34 1.02 -1.67
CA THR A 234 20.14 0.75 -0.48
C THR A 234 21.45 1.49 -0.63
N LYS A 235 21.84 2.24 0.41
CA LYS A 235 23.13 2.93 0.44
C LYS A 235 24.29 1.92 0.35
N PRO A 236 25.45 2.32 -0.21
CA PRO A 236 26.67 1.51 -0.16
C PRO A 236 27.00 1.10 1.28
N VAL A 237 27.59 -0.09 1.44
CA VAL A 237 27.85 -0.65 2.78
C VAL A 237 28.81 0.23 3.58
N GLU A 238 29.73 0.92 2.90
CA GLU A 238 30.68 1.87 3.47
C GLU A 238 29.97 3.05 4.13
N GLU A 239 28.89 3.56 3.53
CA GLU A 239 28.07 4.60 4.16
C GLU A 239 27.33 4.07 5.39
N LEU A 240 26.90 2.81 5.39
CA LEU A 240 26.26 2.18 6.54
C LEU A 240 27.23 2.03 7.71
N GLN A 241 28.50 1.73 7.43
CA GLN A 241 29.56 1.69 8.45
C GLN A 241 29.78 3.06 9.08
N ILE A 242 29.80 4.13 8.29
CA ILE A 242 29.95 5.50 8.80
C ILE A 242 28.75 5.86 9.69
N MET A 243 27.53 5.53 9.28
CA MET A 243 26.33 5.74 10.11
C MET A 243 26.41 4.96 11.42
N PHE A 244 26.86 3.71 11.39
CA PHE A 244 27.05 2.92 12.61
C PHE A 244 28.08 3.56 13.54
N ARG A 245 29.25 3.98 13.01
CA ARG A 245 30.30 4.64 13.79
C ARG A 245 29.81 5.94 14.41
N LYS A 246 29.00 6.73 13.70
CA LYS A 246 28.38 7.96 14.22
C LYS A 246 27.44 7.69 15.39
N ILE A 247 26.65 6.61 15.33
CA ILE A 247 25.79 6.18 16.44
C ILE A 247 26.64 5.72 17.64
N TYR A 248 27.80 5.10 17.38
CA TYR A 248 28.70 4.58 18.40
C TYR A 248 29.57 5.64 19.08
N SER A 249 30.01 6.68 18.34
CA SER A 249 30.95 7.69 18.85
C SER A 249 30.33 8.75 19.78
N VAL A 250 29.02 8.72 20.00
CA VAL A 250 28.31 9.72 20.81
C VAL A 250 28.01 9.15 22.20
N GLU A 251 28.85 9.48 23.19
CA GLU A 251 28.65 9.12 24.61
C GLU A 251 27.47 9.86 25.27
N GLN A 252 26.83 10.83 24.61
CA GLN A 252 25.70 11.56 25.17
C GLN A 252 24.54 11.65 24.17
N SER A 253 23.56 10.78 24.39
CA SER A 253 22.34 10.57 23.61
C SER A 253 22.54 9.87 22.26
N VAL A 254 22.00 8.66 22.15
CA VAL A 254 21.80 8.00 20.86
C VAL A 254 20.95 8.92 20.01
N ASP A 255 21.50 9.44 18.91
CA ASP A 255 20.72 10.12 17.89
C ASP A 255 19.70 9.12 17.35
N THR A 256 18.48 9.21 17.88
CA THR A 256 17.39 8.29 17.59
C THR A 256 16.99 8.37 16.12
N GLU A 257 17.23 9.52 15.47
CA GLU A 257 17.01 9.70 14.05
C GLU A 257 18.02 8.90 13.22
N GLU A 258 19.31 8.98 13.54
CA GLU A 258 20.36 8.21 12.86
C GLU A 258 20.20 6.70 13.09
N PHE A 259 19.85 6.28 14.31
CA PHE A 259 19.51 4.89 14.60
C PHE A 259 18.33 4.41 13.75
N TYR A 260 17.28 5.23 13.63
CA TYR A 260 16.14 4.90 12.79
C TYR A 260 16.50 4.87 11.29
N LYS A 261 17.35 5.78 10.82
CA LYS A 261 17.84 5.79 9.42
C LYS A 261 18.63 4.53 9.11
N LEU A 262 19.55 4.13 9.99
CA LEU A 262 20.35 2.92 9.81
C LEU A 262 19.48 1.66 9.82
N THR A 263 18.59 1.50 10.80
CA THR A 263 17.67 0.35 10.85
C THR A 263 16.77 0.27 9.61
N LYS A 264 16.37 1.41 9.04
CA LYS A 264 15.63 1.47 7.77
C LYS A 264 16.44 0.94 6.58
N GLN A 265 17.74 1.25 6.51
CA GLN A 265 18.64 0.75 5.46
C GLN A 265 18.95 -0.74 5.61
N LEU A 266 19.10 -1.23 6.86
CA LEU A 266 19.30 -2.65 7.11
C LEU A 266 18.15 -3.52 6.61
N ARG A 267 16.92 -2.99 6.64
CA ARG A 267 15.73 -3.71 6.14
C ARG A 267 15.76 -3.96 4.62
N SER A 268 16.60 -3.24 3.87
CA SER A 268 16.73 -3.37 2.42
C SER A 268 17.99 -4.11 1.97
N LEU A 269 18.86 -4.55 2.90
CA LEU A 269 20.06 -5.30 2.56
C LEU A 269 19.73 -6.72 2.10
N ASN A 270 20.54 -7.22 1.16
CA ASN A 270 20.60 -8.64 0.85
C ASN A 270 21.58 -9.38 1.78
N LYS A 271 21.64 -10.71 1.65
CA LYS A 271 22.45 -11.58 2.52
C LYS A 271 23.94 -11.23 2.47
N ASP A 272 24.49 -10.99 1.28
CA ASP A 272 25.90 -10.70 1.08
C ASP A 272 26.29 -9.34 1.66
N GLN A 273 25.46 -8.32 1.44
CA GLN A 273 25.65 -6.98 2.00
C GLN A 273 25.58 -6.99 3.53
N LEU A 274 24.64 -7.75 4.10
CA LEU A 274 24.51 -7.89 5.55
C LEU A 274 25.75 -8.58 6.14
N ASN A 275 26.19 -9.68 5.54
CA ASN A 275 27.38 -10.41 5.96
C ASN A 275 28.62 -9.51 5.92
N TYR A 276 28.82 -8.79 4.81
CA TYR A 276 29.95 -7.87 4.64
C TYR A 276 29.92 -6.74 5.67
N LEU A 277 28.76 -6.11 5.88
CA LEU A 277 28.59 -5.07 6.88
C LEU A 277 28.94 -5.60 8.28
N VAL A 278 28.33 -6.70 8.72
CA VAL A 278 28.57 -7.19 10.09
C VAL A 278 30.01 -7.64 10.27
N ALA A 279 30.61 -8.32 9.30
CA ALA A 279 32.03 -8.70 9.36
C ALA A 279 32.92 -7.47 9.58
N SER A 280 32.72 -6.41 8.79
CA SER A 280 33.49 -5.16 8.90
C SER A 280 33.29 -4.43 10.24
N LEU A 281 32.09 -4.51 10.83
CA LEU A 281 31.82 -3.89 12.13
C LEU A 281 32.47 -4.66 13.28
N LEU A 282 32.62 -5.98 13.15
CA LEU A 282 33.17 -6.84 14.19
C LEU A 282 34.71 -6.90 14.20
N GLU A 283 35.39 -6.31 13.22
CA GLU A 283 36.87 -6.23 13.18
C GLU A 283 37.47 -5.60 14.45
N ALA A 284 36.77 -4.65 15.07
CA ALA A 284 37.20 -3.99 16.29
C ALA A 284 37.21 -4.89 17.54
N ASN A 285 36.67 -6.12 17.45
CA ASN A 285 36.62 -7.16 18.49
C ASN A 285 36.18 -6.68 19.90
N SER A 286 35.35 -5.63 19.98
CA SER A 286 34.83 -5.09 21.23
C SER A 286 33.49 -5.74 21.61
N THR A 287 33.32 -6.09 22.88
CA THR A 287 32.04 -6.60 23.43
C THR A 287 30.91 -5.58 23.32
N GLU A 288 31.22 -4.29 23.43
CA GLU A 288 30.27 -3.19 23.29
C GLU A 288 29.79 -3.07 21.84
N VAL A 289 30.70 -3.19 20.89
CA VAL A 289 30.38 -3.16 19.45
C VAL A 289 29.45 -4.33 19.09
N ARG A 290 29.75 -5.53 19.60
CA ARG A 290 28.88 -6.71 19.41
C ARG A 290 27.47 -6.48 19.96
N ALA A 291 27.35 -5.94 21.17
CA ALA A 291 26.05 -5.64 21.76
C ALA A 291 25.25 -4.62 20.92
N ARG A 292 25.92 -3.59 20.38
CA ARG A 292 25.27 -2.60 19.51
C ARG A 292 24.86 -3.14 18.15
N VAL A 293 25.67 -4.02 17.55
CA VAL A 293 25.29 -4.76 16.34
C VAL A 293 24.03 -5.57 16.60
N VAL A 294 23.96 -6.30 17.73
CA VAL A 294 22.75 -7.05 18.12
C VAL A 294 21.53 -6.14 18.30
N ASP A 295 21.66 -4.98 18.95
CA ASP A 295 20.57 -4.01 19.12
C ASP A 295 20.01 -3.53 17.77
N ILE A 296 20.91 -3.15 16.86
CA ILE A 296 20.56 -2.59 15.55
C ILE A 296 19.96 -3.65 14.61
N LEU A 297 20.51 -4.87 14.60
CA LEU A 297 19.95 -6.00 13.84
C LEU A 297 18.57 -6.39 14.39
N SER A 298 18.42 -6.44 15.71
CA SER A 298 17.11 -6.69 16.35
C SER A 298 16.09 -5.64 15.93
N ALA A 299 16.46 -4.36 15.96
CA ALA A 299 15.57 -3.25 15.60
C ALA A 299 15.21 -3.21 14.10
N ALA A 300 16.07 -3.75 13.23
CA ALA A 300 15.74 -3.94 11.82
C ALA A 300 14.55 -4.91 11.67
N GLY A 301 14.55 -6.02 12.43
CA GLY A 301 13.38 -6.90 12.59
C GLY A 301 12.95 -7.59 11.30
N THR A 302 13.89 -7.89 10.40
CA THR A 302 13.64 -8.68 9.19
C THR A 302 14.00 -10.14 9.40
N GLU A 303 13.41 -11.03 8.61
CA GLU A 303 13.76 -12.45 8.57
C GLU A 303 15.26 -12.68 8.36
N LEU A 304 15.86 -11.92 7.43
CA LEU A 304 17.28 -12.02 7.12
C LEU A 304 18.15 -11.66 8.32
N THR A 305 17.82 -10.57 9.04
CA THR A 305 18.57 -10.17 10.24
C THR A 305 18.39 -11.18 11.38
N LEU A 306 17.21 -11.79 11.48
CA LEU A 306 16.93 -12.81 12.49
C LEU A 306 17.71 -14.11 12.21
N GLU A 307 17.66 -14.61 10.98
CA GLU A 307 18.44 -15.78 10.52
C GLU A 307 19.92 -15.56 10.82
N PHE A 308 20.48 -14.43 10.37
CA PHE A 308 21.87 -14.08 10.61
C PHE A 308 22.24 -14.08 12.10
N MET A 309 21.40 -13.46 12.94
CA MET A 309 21.65 -13.39 14.38
C MET A 309 21.62 -14.77 15.05
N PHE A 310 20.72 -15.66 14.62
CA PHE A 310 20.61 -16.99 15.19
C PHE A 310 21.80 -17.86 14.79
N ASP A 311 22.16 -17.85 13.51
CA ASP A 311 23.31 -18.56 12.94
C ASP A 311 24.63 -18.11 13.59
N ASN A 312 24.76 -16.80 13.87
CA ASN A 312 25.97 -16.19 14.40
C ASN A 312 25.90 -15.89 15.90
N SER A 313 24.98 -16.51 16.63
CA SER A 313 24.69 -16.18 18.04
C SER A 313 25.92 -16.26 18.96
N LYS A 314 26.82 -17.23 18.72
CA LYS A 314 28.09 -17.36 19.46
C LYS A 314 29.05 -16.21 19.13
N THR A 315 29.26 -15.91 17.86
CA THR A 315 30.13 -14.83 17.38
C THR A 315 29.68 -13.46 17.88
N LEU A 316 28.36 -13.25 17.91
CA LEU A 316 27.73 -12.03 18.41
C LEU A 316 27.65 -11.96 19.94
N GLY A 317 27.99 -13.03 20.67
CA GLY A 317 27.89 -13.06 22.13
C GLY A 317 26.47 -12.92 22.66
N MET A 318 25.47 -13.41 21.91
CA MET A 318 24.06 -13.24 22.25
C MET A 318 23.64 -14.07 23.46
N ARG A 319 22.87 -13.47 24.36
CA ARG A 319 22.21 -14.16 25.48
C ARG A 319 20.83 -14.68 25.05
N PRO A 320 20.23 -15.63 25.78
CA PRO A 320 18.86 -16.09 25.50
C PRO A 320 17.83 -14.96 25.44
N LEU A 321 17.97 -13.94 26.29
CA LEU A 321 17.09 -12.77 26.28
C LEU A 321 17.20 -11.96 24.98
N ASP A 322 18.37 -11.90 24.35
CA ASP A 322 18.59 -11.15 23.12
C ASP A 322 17.90 -11.85 21.93
N LYS A 323 17.84 -13.20 21.93
CA LYS A 323 17.02 -13.96 20.97
C LYS A 323 15.52 -13.66 21.10
N LEU A 324 15.01 -13.59 22.33
CA LEU A 324 13.60 -13.23 22.60
C LEU A 324 13.28 -11.79 22.17
N LYS A 325 14.20 -10.85 22.42
CA LYS A 325 14.06 -9.46 21.96
C LYS A 325 14.02 -9.37 20.43
N ALA A 326 14.91 -10.08 19.73
CA ALA A 326 14.94 -10.12 18.28
C ALA A 326 13.63 -10.68 17.70
N LEU A 327 13.11 -11.78 18.27
CA LEU A 327 11.82 -12.35 17.86
C LEU A 327 10.66 -11.37 18.06
N ARG A 328 10.62 -10.67 19.20
CA ARG A 328 9.60 -9.67 19.49
C ARG A 328 9.67 -8.46 18.55
N ALA A 329 10.85 -8.16 18.02
CA ALA A 329 11.06 -7.03 17.11
C ALA A 329 10.64 -7.33 15.66
N VAL A 330 10.46 -8.60 15.30
CA VAL A 330 9.89 -8.98 14.00
C VAL A 330 8.41 -8.57 13.95
N LYS A 331 8.12 -7.49 13.23
CA LYS A 331 6.76 -6.92 13.19
C LYS A 331 5.77 -7.79 12.41
N ASN A 332 6.26 -8.58 11.44
CA ASN A 332 5.45 -9.42 10.56
C ASN A 332 6.10 -10.81 10.41
N PRO A 333 5.96 -11.71 11.39
CA PRO A 333 6.54 -13.03 11.29
C PRO A 333 5.87 -13.82 10.16
N SER A 334 6.67 -14.36 9.23
CA SER A 334 6.19 -15.31 8.23
C SER A 334 6.47 -16.74 8.67
N LEU A 335 5.99 -17.72 7.88
CA LEU A 335 6.32 -19.14 8.07
C LEU A 335 7.84 -19.40 8.10
N LYS A 336 8.66 -18.56 7.46
CA LYS A 336 10.13 -18.68 7.52
C LYS A 336 10.70 -18.42 8.90
N VAL A 337 10.03 -17.60 9.72
CA VAL A 337 10.46 -17.38 11.11
C VAL A 337 10.36 -18.68 11.91
N LEU A 338 9.35 -19.53 11.63
CA LEU A 338 9.22 -20.83 12.29
C LEU A 338 10.36 -21.77 11.92
N SER A 339 10.83 -21.76 10.66
CA SER A 339 11.99 -22.56 10.26
C SER A 339 13.31 -22.08 10.86
N ILE A 340 13.42 -20.80 11.24
CA ILE A 340 14.62 -20.26 11.94
C ILE A 340 14.65 -20.71 13.42
N LEU A 341 13.50 -21.08 13.99
CA LEU A 341 13.39 -21.52 15.38
C LEU A 341 13.64 -23.01 15.60
N GLN A 342 13.70 -23.80 14.52
CA GLN A 342 14.02 -25.23 14.52
C GLN A 342 15.53 -25.42 14.53
#